data_AF-A0A511SWX2-F1
#
_entry.id   AF-A0A511SWX2-F1
#
_cell.length_a   1.000
_cell.length_b   1.000
_cell.length_c   1.000
_cell.angle_alpha   90.00
_cell.angle_beta   90.00
_cell.angle_gamma   90.00
#
_symmetry.space_group_name_H-M   'P 1'
#
loop_
_entity.id
_entity.type
_entity.pdbx_description
1 polymer ?
#
loop_
_entity_poly.entity_id
_entity_poly.type
_entity_poly.pdbx_seq_one_letter_code
_entity_poly.pdbx_strand_id
1 'polypeptide(L)'
;MTTSSTAQQAAPKRRWRNFLLDTSFQLKLTAYIVGVTLVLSALLGVFLVRSARALMQETATAVEARSKAAEVSRELSSATLSNELLARMDDPAFEAAFREKAQTIDAAYEQERAAIVAQRAELEWRQRATWWVLGAFLLAFIAVVALGTIVVTHRVAGPLLRIRRMVGEVAEGKLRPPSYGLRDGDELKDLFDATRTMMQRLREQSEEDARVLAKALEVAERGGASGESLGELRALESRFRARLDA
;
A
#
# COMPACT_ATOMS: atom_id res chain seq x y z
N MET A 1 43.96 6.49 43.94
CA MET A 1 43.39 6.29 42.60
C MET A 1 42.09 5.52 42.75
N THR A 2 40.95 6.21 42.68
CA THR A 2 39.62 5.59 42.78
C THR A 2 38.86 5.92 41.51
N THR A 3 38.68 4.91 40.65
CA THR A 3 37.93 4.99 39.40
C THR A 3 36.46 4.71 39.66
N SER A 4 35.61 5.73 39.57
CA SER A 4 34.15 5.59 39.60
C SER A 4 33.67 5.15 38.22
N SER A 5 33.16 3.92 38.14
CA SER A 5 32.56 3.34 36.94
C SER A 5 31.12 3.84 36.76
N THR A 6 30.88 4.61 35.71
CA THR A 6 29.56 5.13 35.34
C THR A 6 28.72 4.00 34.72
N ALA A 7 27.80 3.43 35.49
CA ALA A 7 26.86 2.43 34.98
C ALA A 7 25.90 3.06 33.97
N GLN A 8 26.08 2.72 32.71
CA GLN A 8 25.28 3.15 31.56
C GLN A 8 23.89 2.49 31.63
N GLN A 9 22.84 3.26 31.96
CA GLN A 9 21.47 2.78 31.97
C GLN A 9 21.03 2.43 30.53
N ALA A 10 20.77 1.14 30.29
CA ALA A 10 20.29 0.65 29.01
C ALA A 10 18.87 1.16 28.72
N ALA A 11 18.69 1.76 27.53
CA ALA A 11 17.42 2.31 27.07
C ALA A 11 16.32 1.23 26.98
N PRO A 12 15.06 1.54 27.37
CA PRO A 12 13.99 0.55 27.43
C PRO A 12 13.60 0.02 26.03
N LYS A 13 13.66 -1.31 25.86
CA LYS A 13 13.23 -2.02 24.64
C LYS A 13 11.73 -1.81 24.41
N ARG A 14 11.38 -0.99 23.42
CA ARG A 14 9.99 -0.67 23.04
C ARG A 14 9.32 -1.90 22.43
N ARG A 15 8.31 -2.44 23.11
CA ARG A 15 7.48 -3.57 22.65
C ARG A 15 6.50 -3.12 21.55
N TRP A 16 6.39 -3.91 20.48
CA TRP A 16 5.50 -3.71 19.33
C TRP A 16 4.00 -3.53 19.71
N ARG A 17 3.62 -3.95 20.91
CA ARG A 17 2.26 -3.76 21.45
C ARG A 17 1.89 -2.29 21.67
N ASN A 18 2.86 -1.38 21.71
CA ASN A 18 2.62 0.06 21.83
C ASN A 18 2.33 0.75 20.47
N PHE A 19 2.32 0.00 19.37
CA PHE A 19 2.08 0.51 18.01
C PHE A 19 0.58 0.57 17.64
N LEU A 20 -0.31 0.01 18.46
CA LEU A 20 -1.74 -0.18 18.17
C LEU A 20 -2.70 0.69 19.02
N LEU A 21 -2.20 1.75 19.66
CA LEU A 21 -2.98 2.55 20.62
C LEU A 21 -4.22 3.25 20.01
N ASP A 22 -4.27 3.48 18.68
CA ASP A 22 -5.47 4.01 17.99
C ASP A 22 -5.89 3.13 16.79
N THR A 23 -6.31 1.90 17.11
CA THR A 23 -6.68 0.88 16.11
C THR A 23 -7.88 1.29 15.24
N SER A 24 -8.84 2.06 15.76
CA SER A 24 -10.11 2.33 15.06
C SER A 24 -9.99 3.31 13.89
N PHE A 25 -9.19 4.37 14.02
CA PHE A 25 -8.95 5.34 12.94
C PHE A 25 -8.07 4.73 11.85
N GLN A 26 -7.01 4.04 12.28
CA GLN A 26 -6.04 3.41 11.39
C GLN A 26 -6.68 2.29 10.56
N LEU A 27 -7.54 1.46 11.15
CA LEU A 27 -8.27 0.43 10.41
C LEU A 27 -9.28 1.02 9.42
N LYS A 28 -10.00 2.10 9.76
CA LYS A 28 -10.96 2.72 8.83
C LYS A 28 -10.28 3.29 7.60
N LEU A 29 -9.20 4.07 7.79
CA LEU A 29 -8.44 4.64 6.68
C LEU A 29 -7.76 3.55 5.85
N THR A 30 -7.13 2.57 6.51
CA THR A 30 -6.50 1.44 5.82
C THR A 30 -7.52 0.65 5.02
N ALA A 31 -8.70 0.35 5.59
CA ALA A 31 -9.76 -0.35 4.88
C ALA A 31 -10.26 0.44 3.66
N TYR A 32 -10.40 1.76 3.77
CA TYR A 32 -10.77 2.61 2.64
C TYR A 32 -9.72 2.58 1.53
N ILE A 33 -8.45 2.80 1.86
CA ILE A 33 -7.35 2.80 0.88
C ILE A 33 -7.19 1.43 0.22
N VAL A 34 -7.22 0.36 1.03
CA VAL A 34 -7.17 -1.02 0.51
C VAL A 34 -8.37 -1.31 -0.38
N GLY A 35 -9.57 -0.85 -0.01
CA GLY A 35 -10.77 -0.99 -0.84
C GLY A 35 -10.64 -0.32 -2.21
N VAL A 36 -10.19 0.94 -2.24
CA VAL A 36 -9.93 1.66 -3.50
C VAL A 36 -8.83 0.96 -4.33
N THR A 37 -7.78 0.51 -3.66
CA THR A 37 -6.66 -0.21 -4.30
C THR A 37 -7.13 -1.53 -4.90
N LEU A 38 -8.01 -2.27 -4.21
CA LEU A 38 -8.61 -3.50 -4.71
C LEU A 38 -9.47 -3.23 -5.95
N VAL A 39 -10.27 -2.16 -5.96
CA VAL A 39 -11.07 -1.77 -7.12
C VAL A 39 -10.17 -1.43 -8.32
N LEU A 40 -9.15 -0.60 -8.12
CA LEU A 40 -8.19 -0.26 -9.19
C LEU A 40 -7.44 -1.50 -9.69
N SER A 41 -7.02 -2.36 -8.77
CA SER A 41 -6.34 -3.61 -9.11
C SER A 41 -7.25 -4.58 -9.86
N ALA A 42 -8.53 -4.64 -9.51
CA ALA A 42 -9.52 -5.46 -10.22
C ALA A 42 -9.75 -4.94 -11.63
N LEU A 43 -9.89 -3.62 -11.82
CA LEU A 43 -10.03 -3.01 -13.14
C LEU A 43 -8.80 -3.29 -14.02
N LEU A 44 -7.60 -3.08 -13.47
CA LEU A 44 -6.35 -3.36 -14.17
C LEU A 44 -6.19 -4.87 -14.46
N GLY A 45 -6.58 -5.72 -13.52
CA GLY A 45 -6.57 -7.17 -13.68
C GLY A 45 -7.50 -7.64 -14.79
N VAL A 46 -8.73 -7.12 -14.85
CA VAL A 46 -9.68 -7.39 -15.95
C VAL A 46 -9.09 -6.93 -17.28
N PHE A 47 -8.49 -5.75 -17.34
CA PHE A 47 -7.83 -5.24 -18.54
C PHE A 47 -6.69 -6.16 -19.00
N LEU A 48 -5.77 -6.54 -18.11
CA LEU A 48 -4.65 -7.42 -18.43
C LEU A 48 -5.12 -8.80 -18.88
N VAL A 49 -6.11 -9.37 -18.20
CA VAL A 49 -6.69 -10.67 -18.59
C VAL A 49 -7.36 -10.58 -19.95
N ARG A 50 -8.08 -9.50 -20.23
CA ARG A 50 -8.73 -9.29 -21.54
C ARG A 50 -7.68 -9.16 -22.65
N SER A 51 -6.62 -8.38 -22.43
CA SER A 51 -5.52 -8.21 -23.38
C SER A 51 -4.73 -9.51 -23.59
N ALA A 52 -4.42 -10.24 -22.52
CA ALA A 52 -3.73 -11.52 -22.59
C ALA A 52 -4.58 -12.58 -23.32
N ARG A 53 -5.89 -12.64 -23.04
CA ARG A 53 -6.81 -13.54 -23.73
C ARG A 53 -6.91 -13.22 -25.22
N ALA A 54 -6.97 -11.94 -25.59
CA ALA A 54 -7.04 -11.53 -27.00
C ALA A 54 -5.80 -12.00 -27.78
N LEU A 55 -4.60 -11.74 -27.25
CA LEU A 55 -3.34 -12.18 -27.85
C LEU A 55 -3.22 -13.71 -27.92
N MET A 56 -3.60 -14.42 -26.85
CA MET A 56 -3.53 -15.88 -26.79
C MET A 56 -4.52 -16.56 -27.72
N GLN A 57 -5.72 -16.00 -27.89
CA GLN A 57 -6.71 -16.55 -28.83
C GLN A 57 -6.19 -16.49 -30.27
N GLU A 58 -5.55 -15.39 -30.65
CA GLU A 58 -4.95 -15.24 -31.98
C GLU A 58 -3.82 -16.24 -32.22
N THR A 59 -2.97 -16.49 -31.21
CA THR A 59 -1.89 -17.49 -31.36
C THR A 59 -2.42 -18.92 -31.40
N ALA A 60 -3.43 -19.25 -30.59
CA ALA A 60 -4.02 -20.58 -30.55
C ALA A 60 -4.74 -20.93 -31.86
N THR A 61 -5.50 -19.99 -32.43
CA THR A 61 -6.19 -20.20 -33.72
C THR A 61 -5.21 -20.32 -34.87
N ALA A 62 -4.11 -19.56 -34.86
CA ALA A 62 -3.05 -19.69 -35.87
C ALA A 62 -2.37 -21.08 -35.84
N VAL A 63 -2.07 -21.59 -34.63
CA VAL A 63 -1.47 -22.93 -34.46
C VAL A 63 -2.46 -24.03 -34.85
N GLU A 64 -3.75 -23.88 -34.55
CA GLU A 64 -4.78 -24.83 -34.96
C GLU A 64 -5.03 -24.80 -36.49
N ALA A 65 -5.04 -23.63 -37.11
CA ALA A 65 -5.14 -23.50 -38.56
C ALA A 65 -3.95 -24.15 -39.25
N ARG A 66 -2.74 -23.96 -38.73
CA ARG A 66 -1.51 -24.60 -39.22
C ARG A 66 -1.59 -26.12 -39.10
N SER A 67 -2.08 -26.66 -37.98
CA SER A 67 -2.22 -28.12 -37.81
C SER A 67 -3.22 -28.72 -38.79
N LYS A 68 -4.39 -28.08 -38.97
CA LYS A 68 -5.39 -28.54 -39.95
C LYS A 68 -4.86 -28.48 -41.38
N ALA A 69 -4.11 -27.43 -41.73
CA ALA A 69 -3.49 -27.31 -43.05
C ALA A 69 -2.46 -28.43 -43.29
N ALA A 70 -1.65 -28.79 -42.29
CA ALA A 70 -0.70 -29.89 -42.38
C ALA A 70 -1.39 -31.26 -42.55
N GLU A 71 -2.49 -31.51 -41.81
CA GLU A 71 -3.30 -32.72 -41.94
C GLU A 71 -3.92 -32.85 -43.33
N VAL A 72 -4.59 -31.81 -43.82
CA VAL A 72 -5.21 -31.79 -45.16
C VAL A 72 -4.15 -31.93 -46.25
N SER A 73 -2.99 -31.29 -46.10
CA SER A 73 -1.88 -31.42 -47.04
C SER A 73 -1.36 -32.87 -47.11
N ARG A 74 -1.23 -33.54 -45.96
CA ARG A 74 -0.87 -34.96 -45.89
C ARG A 74 -1.92 -35.85 -46.57
N GLU A 75 -3.19 -35.67 -46.24
CA GLU A 75 -4.29 -36.45 -46.82
C GLU A 75 -4.35 -36.29 -48.34
N LEU A 76 -4.31 -35.06 -48.84
CA LEU A 76 -4.31 -34.77 -50.28
C LEU A 76 -3.09 -35.40 -50.96
N SER A 77 -1.90 -35.25 -50.38
CA SER A 77 -0.68 -35.83 -50.94
C SER A 77 -0.76 -37.36 -50.99
N SER A 78 -1.26 -37.99 -49.93
CA SER A 78 -1.46 -39.45 -49.88
C SER A 78 -2.49 -39.94 -50.91
N ALA A 79 -3.58 -39.20 -51.13
CA ALA A 79 -4.61 -39.55 -52.10
C ALA A 79 -4.13 -39.40 -53.54
N THR A 80 -3.40 -38.32 -53.84
CA THR A 80 -2.77 -38.11 -55.15
C THR A 80 -1.74 -39.20 -55.44
N LEU A 81 -0.85 -39.49 -54.48
CA LEU A 81 0.15 -40.52 -54.62
C LEU A 81 -0.47 -41.92 -54.79
N SER A 82 -1.50 -42.25 -54.02
CA SER A 82 -2.22 -43.53 -54.12
C SER A 82 -2.89 -43.70 -55.49
N ASN A 83 -3.50 -42.63 -56.03
CA ASN A 83 -4.08 -42.65 -57.36
C ASN A 83 -3.02 -42.86 -58.46
N GLU A 84 -1.87 -42.17 -58.35
CA GLU A 84 -0.78 -42.32 -59.31
C GLU A 84 -0.13 -43.71 -59.26
N LEU A 85 -0.08 -44.33 -58.07
CA LEU A 85 0.33 -45.73 -57.89
C LEU A 85 -0.59 -46.71 -58.61
N LEU A 86 -1.90 -46.58 -58.44
CA LEU A 86 -2.88 -47.44 -59.11
C LEU A 86 -2.77 -47.37 -60.65
N ALA A 87 -2.36 -46.24 -61.20
CA ALA A 87 -2.19 -46.05 -62.65
C ALA A 87 -0.90 -46.66 -63.22
N ARG A 88 0.10 -46.97 -62.38
CA ARG A 88 1.45 -47.42 -62.81
C ARG A 88 1.98 -48.61 -61.99
N MET A 89 1.08 -49.45 -61.48
CA MET A 89 1.42 -50.60 -60.63
C MET A 89 2.40 -51.61 -61.26
N ASP A 90 2.48 -51.69 -62.59
CA ASP A 90 3.31 -52.68 -63.28
C ASP A 90 4.79 -52.23 -63.48
N ASP A 91 5.17 -51.02 -63.02
CA ASP A 91 6.54 -50.48 -63.17
C ASP A 91 7.33 -50.51 -61.83
N PRO A 92 8.33 -51.41 -61.69
CA PRO A 92 9.11 -51.54 -60.46
C PRO A 92 10.02 -50.32 -60.17
N ALA A 93 10.39 -49.54 -61.19
CA ALA A 93 11.17 -48.31 -60.99
C ALA A 93 10.29 -47.21 -60.39
N PHE A 94 9.02 -47.15 -60.79
CA PHE A 94 8.03 -46.24 -60.24
C PHE A 94 7.70 -46.57 -58.78
N GLU A 95 7.56 -47.85 -58.42
CA GLU A 95 7.33 -48.26 -57.02
C GLU A 95 8.45 -47.82 -56.07
N ALA A 96 9.71 -47.93 -56.50
CA ALA A 96 10.85 -47.49 -55.70
C ALA A 96 10.84 -45.96 -55.47
N ALA A 97 10.63 -45.18 -56.54
CA ALA A 97 10.50 -43.73 -56.47
C ALA A 97 9.27 -43.28 -55.65
N PHE A 98 8.19 -44.06 -55.70
CA PHE A 98 6.99 -43.85 -54.89
C PHE A 98 7.29 -43.99 -53.39
N ARG A 99 7.98 -45.07 -52.99
CA ARG A 99 8.34 -45.30 -51.57
C ARG A 99 9.21 -44.17 -51.03
N GLU A 100 10.17 -43.71 -51.82
CA GLU A 100 11.01 -42.57 -51.46
C GLU A 100 10.19 -41.29 -51.26
N LYS A 101 9.30 -40.93 -52.21
CA LYS A 101 8.43 -39.76 -52.07
C LYS A 101 7.50 -39.86 -50.85
N ALA A 102 6.86 -41.01 -50.65
CA ALA A 102 6.00 -41.24 -49.48
C ALA A 102 6.78 -41.04 -48.18
N GLN A 103 7.99 -41.60 -48.08
CA GLN A 103 8.87 -41.42 -46.92
C GLN A 103 9.24 -39.94 -46.70
N THR A 104 9.53 -39.17 -47.75
CA THR A 104 9.85 -37.74 -47.60
C THR A 104 8.66 -36.91 -47.10
N ILE A 105 7.45 -37.22 -47.55
CA ILE A 105 6.22 -36.54 -47.13
C ILE A 105 5.88 -36.90 -45.68
N ASP A 106 5.97 -38.18 -45.32
CA ASP A 106 5.77 -38.62 -43.94
C ASP A 106 6.81 -37.99 -43.00
N ALA A 107 8.08 -37.93 -43.41
CA ALA A 107 9.14 -37.28 -42.64
C ALA A 107 8.89 -35.77 -42.47
N ALA A 108 8.48 -35.07 -43.52
CA ALA A 108 8.15 -33.64 -43.45
C ALA A 108 6.93 -33.38 -42.54
N TYR A 109 5.90 -34.22 -42.62
CA TYR A 109 4.72 -34.13 -41.76
C TYR A 109 5.07 -34.36 -40.29
N GLU A 110 5.87 -35.39 -39.96
CA GLU A 110 6.26 -35.63 -38.57
C GLU A 110 7.13 -34.49 -38.01
N GLN A 111 7.97 -33.86 -38.84
CA GLN A 111 8.71 -32.65 -38.43
C GLN A 111 7.76 -31.47 -38.11
N GLU A 112 6.79 -31.20 -38.98
CA GLU A 112 5.79 -30.15 -38.77
C GLU A 112 4.92 -30.42 -37.53
N ARG A 113 4.48 -31.67 -37.36
CA ARG A 113 3.72 -32.12 -36.19
C ARG A 113 4.51 -31.96 -34.90
N ALA A 114 5.77 -32.36 -34.88
CA ALA A 114 6.64 -32.18 -33.73
C ALA A 114 6.80 -30.68 -33.37
N ALA A 115 6.95 -29.81 -34.38
CA ALA A 115 7.02 -28.37 -34.18
C ALA A 115 5.71 -27.79 -33.60
N ILE A 116 4.55 -28.24 -34.08
CA ILE A 116 3.23 -27.82 -33.57
C ILE A 116 3.02 -28.28 -32.11
N VAL A 117 3.37 -29.52 -31.79
CA VAL A 117 3.26 -30.05 -30.41
C VAL A 117 4.16 -29.26 -29.46
N ALA A 118 5.40 -28.96 -29.87
CA ALA A 118 6.32 -28.13 -29.09
C ALA A 118 5.76 -26.71 -28.88
N GLN A 119 5.22 -26.07 -29.92
CA GLN A 119 4.58 -24.75 -29.80
C GLN A 119 3.39 -24.75 -28.84
N ARG A 120 2.51 -25.77 -28.90
CA ARG A 120 1.36 -25.89 -27.98
C ARG A 120 1.82 -26.05 -26.52
N ALA A 121 2.82 -26.90 -26.28
CA ALA A 121 3.37 -27.11 -24.94
C ALA A 121 3.98 -25.81 -24.37
N GLU A 122 4.67 -25.03 -25.21
CA GLU A 122 5.23 -23.73 -24.82
C GLU A 122 4.14 -22.70 -24.50
N LEU A 123 3.07 -22.65 -25.30
CA LEU A 123 1.91 -21.77 -25.06
C LEU A 123 1.25 -22.07 -23.71
N GLU A 124 1.01 -23.34 -23.38
CA GLU A 124 0.41 -23.74 -22.10
C GLU A 124 1.30 -23.40 -20.90
N TRP A 125 2.61 -23.58 -21.04
CA TRP A 125 3.57 -23.20 -20.01
C TRP A 125 3.57 -21.69 -19.79
N ARG A 126 3.68 -20.91 -20.88
CA ARG A 126 3.63 -19.43 -20.85
C ARG A 126 2.32 -18.94 -20.24
N GLN A 127 1.20 -19.57 -20.56
CA GLN A 127 -0.10 -19.23 -20.01
C GLN A 127 -0.13 -19.44 -18.49
N ARG A 128 0.23 -20.63 -17.99
CA ARG A 128 0.26 -20.89 -16.54
C ARG A 128 1.25 -19.98 -15.83
N ALA A 129 2.45 -19.78 -16.39
CA ALA A 129 3.45 -18.89 -15.83
C ALA A 129 2.93 -17.44 -15.73
N THR A 130 2.26 -16.94 -16.77
CA THR A 130 1.67 -15.60 -16.78
C THR A 130 0.64 -15.43 -15.68
N TRP A 131 -0.26 -16.41 -15.46
CA TRP A 131 -1.24 -16.36 -14.37
C TRP A 131 -0.59 -16.36 -12.99
N TRP A 132 0.43 -17.19 -12.78
CA TRP A 132 1.19 -17.21 -11.52
C TRP A 132 1.92 -15.89 -11.27
N VAL A 133 2.59 -15.33 -12.29
CA VAL A 133 3.31 -14.06 -12.19
C VAL A 133 2.35 -12.90 -11.91
N LEU A 134 1.23 -12.81 -12.64
CA LEU A 134 0.21 -11.77 -12.43
C LEU A 134 -0.39 -11.87 -11.03
N GLY A 135 -0.74 -13.09 -10.59
CA GLY A 135 -1.28 -13.32 -9.24
C GLY A 135 -0.29 -12.95 -8.14
N ALA A 136 0.97 -13.35 -8.28
CA ALA A 136 2.03 -13.01 -7.34
C ALA A 136 2.29 -11.50 -7.27
N PHE A 137 2.34 -10.83 -8.42
CA PHE A 137 2.54 -9.38 -8.49
C PHE A 137 1.37 -8.61 -7.86
N LEU A 138 0.13 -9.04 -8.12
CA LEU A 138 -1.06 -8.47 -7.51
C LEU A 138 -1.03 -8.61 -5.98
N LEU A 139 -0.71 -9.79 -5.48
CA LEU A 139 -0.63 -10.05 -4.04
C LEU A 139 0.48 -9.22 -3.38
N ALA A 140 1.65 -9.14 -4.02
CA ALA A 140 2.75 -8.29 -3.57
C ALA A 140 2.35 -6.81 -3.55
N PHE A 141 1.67 -6.32 -4.60
CA PHE A 141 1.17 -4.94 -4.66
C PHE A 141 0.21 -4.61 -3.53
N ILE A 142 -0.78 -5.49 -3.27
CA ILE A 142 -1.72 -5.33 -2.15
C ILE A 142 -0.95 -5.29 -0.81
N ALA A 143 0.02 -6.18 -0.61
CA ALA A 143 0.82 -6.21 0.60
C ALA A 143 1.65 -4.93 0.80
N VAL A 144 2.28 -4.41 -0.26
CA VAL A 144 3.06 -3.16 -0.22
C VAL A 144 2.16 -1.98 0.11
N VAL A 145 0.99 -1.86 -0.54
CA VAL A 145 0.05 -0.76 -0.27
C VAL A 145 -0.50 -0.83 1.16
N ALA A 146 -0.88 -2.03 1.63
CA ALA A 146 -1.36 -2.22 2.99
C ALA A 146 -0.29 -1.85 4.03
N LEU A 147 0.95 -2.33 3.85
CA LEU A 147 2.05 -2.05 4.76
C LEU A 147 2.43 -0.56 4.73
N GLY A 148 2.51 0.04 3.55
CA GLY A 148 2.78 1.47 3.37
C GLY A 148 1.73 2.35 4.05
N THR A 149 0.44 1.99 3.92
CA THR A 149 -0.66 2.70 4.58
C THR A 149 -0.54 2.65 6.11
N ILE A 150 -0.17 1.49 6.66
CA ILE A 150 0.05 1.33 8.10
C ILE A 150 1.19 2.23 8.58
N VAL A 151 2.32 2.24 7.84
CA VAL A 151 3.49 3.06 8.16
C VAL A 151 3.15 4.54 8.15
N VAL A 152 2.50 5.04 7.09
CA VAL A 152 2.09 6.44 6.98
C VAL A 152 1.13 6.81 8.10
N THR A 153 0.14 5.96 8.38
CA THR A 153 -0.85 6.26 9.41
C THR A 153 -0.22 6.37 10.80
N HIS A 154 0.86 5.63 11.10
CA HIS A 154 1.55 5.76 12.38
C HIS A 154 2.26 7.12 12.53
N ARG A 155 2.79 7.71 11.44
CA ARG A 155 3.41 9.05 11.45
C ARG A 155 2.41 10.18 11.68
N VAL A 156 1.10 9.90 11.55
CA VAL A 156 0.02 10.88 11.70
C VAL A 156 -0.80 10.64 12.97
N ALA A 157 -1.24 9.41 13.22
CA ALA A 157 -2.19 9.09 14.28
C ALA A 157 -1.67 9.40 15.69
N GLY A 158 -0.41 9.05 15.97
CA GLY A 158 0.21 9.31 17.28
C GLY A 158 0.30 10.81 17.60
N PRO A 159 0.88 11.63 16.70
CA PRO A 159 0.85 13.08 16.81
C PRO A 159 -0.55 13.68 16.95
N LEU A 160 -1.51 13.19 16.16
CA LEU A 160 -2.88 13.69 16.15
C LEU A 160 -3.57 13.50 17.51
N LEU A 161 -3.38 12.35 18.16
CA LEU A 161 -3.95 12.10 19.49
C LEU A 161 -3.37 13.07 20.53
N ARG A 162 -2.07 13.39 20.45
CA ARG A 162 -1.43 14.36 21.36
C ARG A 162 -1.99 15.75 21.17
N ILE A 163 -2.13 16.20 19.93
CA ILE A 163 -2.74 17.49 19.60
C ILE A 163 -4.18 17.56 20.11
N ARG A 164 -4.98 16.50 19.91
CA ARG A 164 -6.35 16.42 20.45
C ARG A 164 -6.38 16.57 21.97
N ARG A 165 -5.44 15.97 22.69
CA ARG A 165 -5.34 16.12 24.16
C ARG A 165 -4.96 17.54 24.55
N MET A 166 -3.99 18.17 23.88
CA MET A 166 -3.61 19.57 24.11
C MET A 166 -4.80 20.51 23.92
N VAL A 167 -5.56 20.33 22.83
CA VAL A 167 -6.78 21.12 22.59
C VAL A 167 -7.85 20.85 23.65
N GLY A 168 -7.99 19.60 24.09
CA GLY A 168 -8.88 19.23 25.20
C GLY A 168 -8.51 19.90 26.52
N GLU A 169 -7.21 19.95 26.85
CA GLU A 169 -6.70 20.65 28.04
C GLU A 169 -7.04 22.15 27.97
N VAL A 170 -6.84 22.80 26.82
CA VAL A 170 -7.24 24.20 26.61
C VAL A 170 -8.74 24.39 26.78
N ALA A 171 -9.56 23.46 26.25
CA ALA A 171 -11.02 23.50 26.40
C ALA A 171 -11.47 23.34 27.86
N GLU A 172 -10.72 22.59 28.67
CA GLU A 172 -10.90 22.49 30.12
C GLU A 172 -10.34 23.69 30.90
N GLY A 173 -9.72 24.66 30.21
CA GLY A 173 -9.10 25.84 30.81
C GLY A 173 -7.70 25.60 31.38
N LYS A 174 -7.08 24.45 31.10
CA LYS A 174 -5.72 24.10 31.56
C LYS A 174 -4.70 24.57 30.53
N LEU A 175 -3.78 25.43 30.95
CA LEU A 175 -2.78 26.04 30.06
C LEU A 175 -1.39 25.50 30.36
N ARG A 176 -1.19 24.21 30.04
CA ARG A 176 0.08 23.49 30.22
C ARG A 176 0.69 23.11 28.88
N PRO A 177 1.49 24.00 28.25
CA PRO A 177 2.19 23.64 27.03
C PRO A 177 3.19 22.51 27.31
N PRO A 178 3.24 21.45 26.48
CA PRO A 178 4.20 20.37 26.65
C PRO A 178 5.64 20.89 26.45
N SER A 179 6.58 20.36 27.24
CA SER A 179 8.01 20.68 27.14
C SER A 179 8.74 19.92 26.02
N TYR A 180 8.12 18.86 25.49
CA TYR A 180 8.67 18.01 24.44
C TYR A 180 8.10 18.37 23.06
N GLY A 181 8.89 18.12 22.02
CA GLY A 181 8.47 18.18 20.61
C GLY A 181 8.09 16.81 20.05
N LEU A 182 7.51 16.82 18.84
CA LEU A 182 7.35 15.61 18.03
C LEU A 182 8.69 15.15 17.42
N ARG A 183 8.72 13.90 16.94
CA ARG A 183 9.93 13.34 16.33
C ARG A 183 10.18 13.97 14.97
N ASP A 184 11.45 14.12 14.59
CA ASP A 184 11.80 14.52 13.23
C ASP A 184 11.27 13.50 12.22
N GLY A 185 10.40 13.99 11.32
CA GLY A 185 9.69 13.19 10.34
C GLY A 185 8.26 12.81 10.71
N ASP A 186 7.66 13.32 11.79
CA ASP A 186 6.20 13.26 11.94
C ASP A 186 5.53 14.34 11.07
N GLU A 187 4.52 13.98 10.28
CA GLU A 187 3.87 14.89 9.32
C GLU A 187 3.15 16.06 10.01
N LEU A 188 2.73 15.88 11.27
CA LEU A 188 1.99 16.88 12.04
C LEU A 188 2.87 17.74 12.95
N LYS A 189 4.19 17.79 12.69
CA LYS A 189 5.13 18.58 13.49
C LYS A 189 4.74 20.06 13.52
N ASP A 190 4.47 20.65 12.36
CA ASP A 190 4.11 22.07 12.25
C ASP A 190 2.80 22.39 12.99
N LEU A 191 1.79 21.51 12.88
CA LEU A 191 0.53 21.67 13.59
C LEU A 191 0.71 21.55 15.10
N PHE A 192 1.55 20.61 15.55
CA PHE A 192 1.87 20.46 16.97
C PHE A 192 2.59 21.68 17.52
N ASP A 193 3.60 22.18 16.82
CA ASP A 193 4.37 23.36 17.23
C ASP A 193 3.49 24.62 17.22
N ALA A 194 2.59 24.77 16.24
CA ALA A 194 1.59 25.83 16.23
C ALA A 194 0.63 25.73 17.44
N THR A 195 0.12 24.53 17.75
CA THR A 195 -0.77 24.30 18.91
C THR A 195 -0.05 24.57 20.23
N ARG A 196 1.21 24.15 20.35
CA ARG A 196 2.06 24.42 21.51
C ARG A 196 2.27 25.92 21.69
N THR A 197 2.58 26.63 20.60
CA THR A 197 2.76 28.08 20.60
C THR A 197 1.49 28.80 21.03
N MET A 198 0.32 28.37 20.54
CA MET A 198 -0.98 28.88 20.98
C MET A 198 -1.18 28.70 22.50
N MET A 199 -0.95 27.49 23.03
CA MET A 199 -1.04 27.24 24.48
C MET A 199 -0.09 28.12 25.28
N GLN A 200 1.14 28.32 24.79
CA GLN A 200 2.13 29.16 25.44
C GLN A 200 1.68 30.63 25.48
N ARG A 201 1.17 31.17 24.38
CA ARG A 201 0.65 32.55 24.33
C ARG A 201 -0.55 32.77 25.24
N LEU A 202 -1.49 31.81 25.28
CA LEU A 202 -2.64 31.87 26.20
C LEU A 202 -2.20 31.84 27.67
N ARG A 203 -1.18 31.05 27.97
CA ARG A 203 -0.60 30.96 29.32
C ARG A 203 0.05 32.28 29.71
N GLU A 204 0.92 32.83 28.85
CA GLU A 204 1.59 34.12 29.05
C GLU A 204 0.56 35.24 29.28
N GLN A 205 -0.52 35.26 28.49
CA GLN A 205 -1.61 36.21 28.66
C GLN A 205 -2.33 36.04 30.02
N SER A 206 -2.62 34.80 30.43
CA SER A 206 -3.26 34.53 31.72
C SER A 206 -2.37 34.87 32.92
N GLU A 207 -1.05 34.68 32.79
CA GLU A 207 -0.05 35.10 33.79
C GLU A 207 0.01 36.62 33.91
N GLU A 208 -0.01 37.34 32.79
CA GLU A 208 -0.03 38.79 32.77
C GLU A 208 -1.32 39.36 33.37
N ASP A 209 -2.47 38.84 32.98
CA ASP A 209 -3.77 39.25 33.52
C ASP A 209 -3.86 39.02 35.03
N ALA A 210 -3.40 37.85 35.52
CA ALA A 210 -3.35 37.55 36.95
C ALA A 210 -2.45 38.52 37.71
N ARG A 211 -1.28 38.84 37.15
CA ARG A 211 -0.31 39.78 37.75
C ARG A 211 -0.86 41.21 37.82
N VAL A 212 -1.51 41.68 36.75
CA VAL A 212 -2.13 43.02 36.71
C VAL A 212 -3.26 43.09 37.72
N LEU A 213 -4.10 42.07 37.79
CA LEU A 213 -5.21 42.00 38.75
C LEU A 213 -4.73 41.96 40.19
N ALA A 214 -3.70 41.16 40.49
CA ALA A 214 -3.07 41.11 41.82
C ALA A 214 -2.55 42.50 42.26
N LYS A 215 -1.86 43.20 41.36
CA LYS A 215 -1.36 44.57 41.64
C LYS A 215 -2.50 45.57 41.87
N ALA A 216 -3.57 45.49 41.07
CA ALA A 216 -4.73 46.36 41.23
C ALA A 216 -5.46 46.11 42.56
N LEU A 217 -5.61 44.85 42.95
CA LEU A 217 -6.16 44.43 44.25
C LEU A 217 -5.36 45.01 45.42
N GLU A 218 -4.03 44.89 45.41
CA GLU A 218 -3.18 45.46 46.47
C GLU A 218 -3.31 46.99 46.58
N VAL A 219 -3.41 47.70 45.45
CA VAL A 219 -3.58 49.15 45.46
C VAL A 219 -4.96 49.54 46.00
N ALA A 220 -6.02 48.83 45.62
CA ALA A 220 -7.37 49.08 46.11
C ALA A 220 -7.48 48.83 47.62
N GLU A 221 -6.86 47.75 48.12
CA GLU A 221 -6.81 47.45 49.56
C GLU A 221 -6.06 48.53 50.34
N ARG A 222 -4.90 48.98 49.85
CA ARG A 222 -4.16 50.10 50.46
C ARG A 222 -4.93 51.42 50.42
N GLY A 223 -5.78 51.61 49.42
CA GLY A 223 -6.69 52.75 49.30
C GLY A 223 -7.94 52.67 50.18
N GLY A 224 -8.08 51.62 51.01
CA GLY A 224 -9.21 51.44 51.92
C GLY A 224 -10.47 50.89 51.27
N ALA A 225 -10.41 50.45 50.01
CA ALA A 225 -11.53 49.75 49.39
C ALA A 225 -11.76 48.42 50.14
N SER A 226 -13.02 48.13 50.47
CA SER A 226 -13.44 46.87 51.07
C SER A 226 -14.88 46.56 50.65
N GLY A 227 -15.26 45.28 50.63
CA GLY A 227 -16.61 44.85 50.25
C GLY A 227 -16.65 43.70 49.23
N GLU A 228 -17.87 43.39 48.79
CA GLU A 228 -18.20 42.26 47.91
C GLU A 228 -17.43 42.30 46.58
N SER A 229 -17.31 43.48 45.96
CA SER A 229 -16.60 43.66 44.68
C SER A 229 -15.11 43.30 44.74
N LEU A 230 -14.45 43.55 45.88
CA LEU A 230 -13.05 43.13 46.09
C LEU A 230 -12.93 41.61 46.25
N GLY A 231 -13.94 40.98 46.87
CA GLY A 231 -14.06 39.53 46.94
C GLY A 231 -14.20 38.90 45.55
N GLU A 232 -15.04 39.46 44.69
CA GLU A 232 -15.23 39.00 43.31
C GLU A 232 -13.95 39.12 42.47
N LEU A 233 -13.20 40.22 42.62
CA LEU A 233 -11.92 40.41 41.92
C LEU A 233 -10.84 39.43 42.41
N ARG A 234 -10.76 39.14 43.72
CA ARG A 234 -9.87 38.07 44.23
C ARG A 234 -10.30 36.69 43.71
N ALA A 235 -11.59 36.43 43.61
CA ALA A 235 -12.10 35.19 43.02
C ALA A 235 -11.81 35.10 41.51
N LEU A 236 -11.75 36.23 40.79
CA LEU A 236 -11.31 36.27 39.40
C LEU A 236 -9.81 35.99 39.28
N GLU A 237 -8.99 36.60 40.13
CA GLU A 237 -7.54 36.37 40.17
C GLU A 237 -7.21 34.90 40.46
N SER A 238 -7.89 34.30 41.45
CA SER A 238 -7.70 32.88 41.78
C SER A 238 -8.10 31.95 40.62
N ARG A 239 -9.14 32.30 39.84
CA ARG A 239 -9.50 31.57 38.62
C ARG A 239 -8.40 31.63 37.55
N PHE A 240 -7.79 32.80 37.33
CA PHE A 240 -6.66 32.90 36.40
C PHE A 240 -5.47 32.06 36.86
N ARG A 241 -5.11 32.13 38.15
CA ARG A 241 -4.04 31.29 38.72
C ARG A 241 -4.33 29.79 38.61
N ALA A 242 -5.57 29.37 38.87
CA ALA A 242 -5.97 27.96 38.78
C ALA A 242 -5.77 27.38 37.37
N ARG A 243 -5.91 28.18 36.30
CA ARG A 243 -5.64 27.76 34.91
C ARG A 243 -4.17 27.47 34.63
N LEU A 244 -3.26 28.09 35.40
CA LEU A 244 -1.81 27.96 35.27
C LEU A 244 -1.28 26.75 36.05
N ASP A 245 -1.94 26.41 37.16
CA ASP A 245 -1.50 25.41 38.13
C ASP A 245 -2.15 24.02 37.94
N ALA A 246 -3.15 23.87 37.06
CA ALA A 246 -3.90 22.62 36.82
C ALA A 246 -3.38 21.79 35.64
#